data_AF-A0A383A2A5-F1
#
_entry.id   AF-A0A383A2A5-F1
#
_cell.length_a   1.000
_cell.length_b   1.000
_cell.length_c   1.000
_cell.angle_alpha   90.00
_cell.angle_beta   90.00
_cell.angle_gamma   90.00
#
_symmetry.space_group_name_H-M   'P 1'
#
loop_
_entity.id
_entity.type
_entity.pdbx_description
1 polymer ?
#
loop_
_entity_poly.entity_id
_entity_poly.type
_entity_poly.pdbx_seq_one_letter_code
_entity_poly.pdbx_strand_id
1 'polypeptide(L)'
;GPATLAEFRKTASVESPALLLPFSKWKKLIKDAGFVLNSSASETHKSFYPSTLSLLKNLQQLGAAPIRMTSSGGLRHLIRDYDENFSTNQGVYATWELFYFSAINKP
;
A
#
# COMPACT_ATOMS: atom_id res chain seq x y z
N GLY A 1 2.04 0.13 4.03
CA GLY A 1 0.92 -0.21 3.14
C GLY A 1 0.86 -1.71 2.93
N PRO A 2 -0.30 -2.32 3.18
CA PRO A 2 -0.89 -3.39 2.38
C PRO A 2 -2.34 -3.11 1.98
N ALA A 3 -3.22 -2.69 2.91
CA ALA A 3 -4.66 -2.59 2.66
C ALA A 3 -5.06 -1.67 1.48
N THR A 4 -4.71 -0.38 1.53
CA THR A 4 -5.06 0.58 0.45
C THR A 4 -4.47 0.18 -0.89
N LEU A 5 -3.23 -0.34 -0.89
CA LEU A 5 -2.59 -0.78 -2.13
C LEU A 5 -3.20 -2.07 -2.66
N ALA A 6 -3.68 -2.96 -1.79
CA ALA A 6 -4.38 -4.17 -2.19
C ALA A 6 -5.77 -3.84 -2.75
N GLU A 7 -6.53 -2.95 -2.10
CA GLU A 7 -7.79 -2.40 -2.60
C GLU A 7 -7.58 -1.79 -3.99
N PHE A 8 -6.60 -0.90 -4.11
CA PHE A 8 -6.31 -0.21 -5.36
C PHE A 8 -5.87 -1.15 -6.49
N ARG A 9 -4.98 -2.12 -6.22
CA ARG A 9 -4.57 -3.13 -7.20
C ARG A 9 -5.74 -3.98 -7.68
N LYS A 10 -6.65 -4.33 -6.75
CA LYS A 10 -7.88 -5.07 -7.06
C LYS A 10 -8.80 -4.24 -7.96
N THR A 11 -9.06 -2.98 -7.62
CA THR A 11 -9.92 -2.10 -8.43
C THR A 11 -9.32 -1.84 -9.81
N ALA A 12 -8.01 -1.63 -9.89
CA ALA A 12 -7.33 -1.35 -11.15
C ALA A 12 -7.07 -2.61 -12.01
N SER A 13 -7.29 -3.82 -11.46
CA SER A 13 -6.86 -5.08 -12.06
C SER A 13 -5.37 -5.05 -12.46
N VAL A 14 -4.53 -4.43 -11.63
CA VAL A 14 -3.09 -4.28 -11.91
C VAL A 14 -2.26 -5.11 -10.95
N GLU A 15 -1.40 -5.95 -11.51
CA GLU A 15 -0.32 -6.60 -10.76
C GLU A 15 0.88 -5.66 -10.64
N SER A 16 1.53 -5.69 -9.47
CA SER A 16 2.73 -4.90 -9.21
C SER A 16 3.87 -5.84 -8.82
N PRO A 17 5.11 -5.59 -9.29
CA PRO A 17 6.26 -6.41 -8.92
C PRO A 17 6.58 -6.34 -7.42
N ALA A 18 6.12 -5.28 -6.73
CA ALA A 18 6.29 -5.15 -5.28
C ALA A 18 5.25 -5.98 -4.53
N LEU A 19 5.70 -7.07 -3.89
CA LEU A 19 4.84 -7.91 -3.06
C LEU A 19 4.41 -7.17 -1.78
N LEU A 20 3.12 -7.21 -1.47
CA LEU A 20 2.57 -6.71 -0.21
C LEU A 20 2.59 -7.85 0.82
N LEU A 21 3.77 -8.12 1.38
CA LEU A 21 3.96 -9.22 2.31
C LEU A 21 3.38 -8.89 3.69
N PRO A 22 2.70 -9.85 4.37
CA PRO A 22 2.25 -9.65 5.73
C PRO A 22 3.42 -9.57 6.71
N PHE A 23 3.20 -8.93 7.86
CA PHE A 23 4.20 -8.75 8.92
C PHE A 23 4.93 -10.04 9.33
N SER A 24 4.18 -11.14 9.47
CA SER A 24 4.73 -12.46 9.82
C SER A 24 5.71 -12.99 8.78
N LYS A 25 5.44 -12.76 7.49
CA LYS A 25 6.30 -13.19 6.39
C LYS A 25 7.59 -12.38 6.33
N TRP A 26 7.52 -11.07 6.62
CA TRP A 26 8.72 -10.25 6.82
C TRP A 26 9.60 -10.76 7.95
N LYS A 27 9.02 -11.08 9.12
CA LYS A 27 9.77 -11.66 10.25
C LYS A 27 10.47 -12.96 9.87
N LYS A 28 9.80 -13.82 9.09
CA LYS A 28 10.38 -15.06 8.59
C LYS A 28 11.56 -14.78 7.64
N LEU A 29 11.38 -13.90 6.65
CA LEU A 29 12.44 -13.55 5.70
C LEU A 29 13.70 -13.01 6.38
N ILE A 30 13.55 -12.16 7.41
CA ILE A 30 14.69 -11.62 8.17
C ILE A 30 15.47 -12.74 8.87
N LYS A 31 14.77 -13.72 9.46
CA LYS A 31 15.40 -14.87 10.12
C LYS A 31 16.04 -15.82 9.12
N ASP A 32 15.35 -16.12 8.02
CA ASP A 32 15.83 -17.00 6.95
C ASP A 32 17.10 -16.42 6.27
N ALA A 33 17.25 -15.10 6.28
CA ALA A 33 18.46 -14.39 5.84
C ALA A 33 19.63 -14.43 6.85
N GLY A 34 19.48 -15.14 7.98
CA GLY A 34 20.53 -15.32 8.99
C GLY A 34 20.57 -14.24 10.09
N PHE A 35 19.66 -13.27 10.08
CA PHE A 35 19.62 -12.25 11.11
C PHE A 35 18.86 -12.70 12.36
N VAL A 36 19.31 -12.23 13.52
CA VAL A 36 18.57 -12.36 14.77
C VAL A 36 17.68 -11.15 14.94
N LEU A 37 16.36 -11.36 14.97
CA LEU A 37 15.38 -10.30 15.19
C LEU A 37 15.33 -9.93 16.67
N ASN A 38 15.76 -8.71 17.02
CA ASN A 38 15.78 -8.19 18.38
C ASN A 38 14.41 -7.64 18.81
N SER A 39 13.78 -6.85 17.94
CA SER A 39 12.44 -6.33 18.17
C SER A 39 11.67 -6.16 16.87
N SER A 40 10.34 -6.15 16.95
CA SER A 40 9.47 -5.91 15.81
C SER A 40 8.16 -5.29 16.27
N ALA A 41 7.68 -4.27 15.57
CA ALA A 41 6.39 -3.63 15.83
C ALA A 41 5.63 -3.38 14.52
N SER A 42 4.31 -3.28 14.62
CA SER A 42 3.45 -2.88 13.52
C SER A 42 2.53 -1.77 13.96
N GLU A 43 2.39 -0.74 13.14
CA GLU A 43 1.46 0.37 13.36
C GLU A 43 0.51 0.47 12.17
N THR A 44 -0.73 0.86 12.42
CA THR A 44 -1.68 1.21 11.37
C THR A 44 -1.94 2.70 11.41
N HIS A 45 -1.60 3.39 10.32
CA HIS A 45 -1.82 4.80 10.14
C HIS A 45 -2.93 5.03 9.11
N LYS A 46 -3.92 5.86 9.43
CA LYS A 46 -4.96 6.28 8.47
C LYS A 46 -4.73 7.71 8.02
N SER A 47 -4.67 7.92 6.72
CA SER A 47 -4.54 9.25 6.11
C SER A 47 -5.80 9.59 5.34
N PHE A 48 -6.29 10.81 5.50
CA PHE A 48 -7.45 11.31 4.79
C PHE A 48 -7.05 12.00 3.49
N TYR A 49 -7.85 11.82 2.44
CA TYR A 49 -7.74 12.54 1.18
C TYR A 49 -9.13 13.05 0.76
N PRO A 50 -9.22 14.30 0.27
CA PRO A 50 -10.51 14.88 -0.11
C PRO A 50 -11.12 14.26 -1.37
N SER A 51 -10.36 13.46 -2.13
CA SER A 51 -10.86 12.71 -3.29
C SER A 51 -9.94 11.54 -3.63
N THR A 52 -10.43 10.55 -4.37
CA THR A 52 -9.59 9.49 -4.95
C THR A 52 -8.50 10.07 -5.85
N LEU A 53 -8.74 11.16 -6.57
CA LEU A 53 -7.70 11.82 -7.36
C LEU A 53 -6.53 12.31 -6.48
N SER A 54 -6.83 12.86 -5.30
CA SER A 54 -5.80 13.29 -4.35
C SER A 54 -5.01 12.11 -3.78
N LEU A 55 -5.68 11.01 -3.47
CA LEU A 55 -5.03 9.75 -3.09
C LEU A 55 -4.09 9.25 -4.20
N LEU A 56 -4.57 9.21 -5.44
CA LEU A 56 -3.82 8.77 -6.61
C LEU A 56 -2.56 9.61 -6.85
N LYS A 57 -2.65 10.93 -6.73
CA LYS A 57 -1.50 11.83 -6.83
C LYS A 57 -0.46 11.52 -5.76
N ASN A 58 -0.88 11.23 -4.54
CA ASN A 58 0.03 10.85 -3.46
C ASN A 58 0.69 9.48 -3.73
N LEU A 59 -0.08 8.49 -4.19
CA LEU A 59 0.46 7.18 -4.59
C LEU A 59 1.50 7.30 -5.72
N GLN A 60 1.24 8.19 -6.69
CA GLN A 60 2.18 8.48 -7.77
C GLN A 60 3.48 9.10 -7.24
N GLN A 61 3.39 10.08 -6.33
CA GLN A 61 4.57 10.72 -5.72
C GLN A 61 5.42 9.75 -4.90
N LEU A 62 4.78 8.77 -4.24
CA LEU A 62 5.46 7.72 -3.46
C LEU A 62 6.06 6.61 -4.34
N GLY A 63 5.88 6.65 -5.67
CA GLY A 63 6.28 5.56 -6.56
C GLY A 63 5.47 4.27 -6.36
N ALA A 64 4.32 4.37 -5.68
CA ALA A 64 3.44 3.25 -5.37
C ALA A 64 2.33 3.06 -6.41
N ALA A 65 2.19 3.98 -7.38
CA ALA A 65 1.28 3.84 -8.50
C ALA A 65 1.85 2.87 -9.55
N PRO A 66 1.07 1.87 -10.01
CA PRO A 66 1.53 0.97 -11.04
C PRO A 66 1.85 1.72 -12.35
N ILE A 67 3.05 1.48 -12.85
CA ILE A 67 3.60 2.08 -14.07
C ILE A 67 2.93 1.42 -15.28
N ARG A 68 1.75 1.92 -15.61
CA ARG A 68 1.30 2.26 -16.97
C ARG A 68 -0.01 2.99 -16.77
N MET A 69 0.05 4.32 -16.82
CA MET A 69 -1.17 5.12 -16.81
C MET A 69 -2.04 4.64 -17.97
N THR A 70 -3.20 4.10 -17.62
CA THR A 70 -4.29 3.86 -18.54
C THR A 70 -4.55 5.13 -19.34
N SER A 71 -5.19 5.03 -20.50
CA SER A 71 -5.72 6.21 -21.20
C SER A 71 -6.49 7.12 -20.23
N SER A 72 -6.63 8.40 -20.56
CA SER A 72 -7.37 9.37 -19.72
C SER A 72 -8.80 8.91 -19.37
N GLY A 73 -9.43 8.07 -20.22
CA GLY A 73 -10.69 7.39 -19.93
C GLY A 73 -10.56 6.32 -18.84
N GLY A 74 -9.53 5.47 -18.90
CA GLY A 74 -9.29 4.44 -17.88
C GLY A 74 -9.01 5.02 -16.49
N LEU A 75 -8.34 6.18 -16.41
CA LEU A 75 -8.11 6.86 -15.14
C LEU A 75 -9.42 7.35 -14.51
N ARG A 76 -10.34 7.88 -15.32
CA ARG A 76 -11.67 8.30 -14.84
C ARG A 76 -12.50 7.11 -14.37
N HIS A 77 -12.47 6.00 -15.08
CA HIS A 77 -13.14 4.77 -14.65
C HIS A 77 -12.59 4.28 -13.31
N LEU A 78 -11.26 4.21 -13.17
CA LEU A 78 -10.63 3.80 -11.92
C LEU A 78 -10.98 4.72 -10.74
N ILE A 79 -10.98 6.03 -10.96
CA ILE A 79 -11.40 7.00 -9.93
C ILE A 79 -12.84 6.74 -9.50
N ARG A 80 -13.77 6.64 -10.47
CA ARG A 80 -15.18 6.39 -10.20
C ARG A 80 -15.38 5.06 -9.47
N ASP A 81 -14.80 3.98 -9.99
CA ASP A 81 -14.99 2.65 -9.44
C ASP A 81 -14.38 2.54 -8.03
N TYR A 82 -13.29 3.27 -7.73
CA TYR A 82 -12.76 3.35 -6.37
C TYR A 82 -13.66 4.18 -5.45
N ASP A 83 -14.16 5.34 -5.92
CA ASP A 83 -15.07 6.18 -5.14
C ASP A 83 -16.37 5.42 -4.79
N GLU A 84 -16.95 4.67 -5.72
CA GLU A 84 -18.15 3.85 -5.48
C GLU A 84 -17.97 2.81 -4.37
N ASN A 85 -16.77 2.28 -4.20
CA ASN A 85 -16.49 1.20 -3.25
C ASN A 85 -15.92 1.68 -1.91
N PHE A 86 -15.23 2.81 -1.89
CA PHE A 86 -14.39 3.22 -0.75
C PHE A 86 -14.53 4.69 -0.34
N SER A 87 -15.30 5.51 -1.06
CA SER A 87 -15.55 6.89 -0.65
C SER A 87 -16.58 7.00 0.47
N THR A 88 -16.43 8.08 1.23
CA THR A 88 -17.36 8.53 2.27
C THR A 88 -17.85 9.92 1.90
N ASN A 89 -18.85 10.42 2.63
CA ASN A 89 -19.35 11.80 2.46
C ASN A 89 -18.25 12.89 2.64
N GLN A 90 -17.12 12.54 3.26
CA GLN A 90 -16.01 13.47 3.50
C GLN A 90 -14.86 13.31 2.50
N GLY A 91 -14.77 12.18 1.79
CA GLY A 91 -13.63 11.82 0.94
C GLY A 91 -13.21 10.36 1.12
N VAL A 92 -11.93 10.07 0.87
CA VAL A 92 -11.38 8.70 0.95
C VAL A 92 -10.30 8.61 2.03
N TYR A 93 -10.15 7.41 2.60
CA TYR A 93 -9.11 7.13 3.58
C TYR A 93 -8.12 6.10 3.00
N ALA A 94 -6.83 6.37 3.15
CA ALA A 94 -5.79 5.37 2.97
C ALA A 94 -5.42 4.79 4.33
N THR A 95 -5.46 3.47 4.44
CA THR A 95 -4.88 2.73 5.56
C THR A 95 -3.49 2.22 5.19
N TRP A 96 -2.50 2.59 5.99
CA TRP A 96 -1.10 2.23 5.86
C TRP A 96 -0.67 1.34 7.03
N GLU A 97 -0.26 0.11 6.77
CA GLU A 97 0.45 -0.68 7.80
C GLU A 97 1.95 -0.41 7.68
N LEU A 98 2.55 0.04 8.79
CA LEU A 98 3.96 0.33 8.93
C LEU A 98 4.59 -0.77 9.77
N PHE A 99 5.67 -1.37 9.28
CA PHE A 99 6.37 -2.46 9.94
C PHE A 99 7.77 -2.00 10.35
N TYR A 100 8.07 -2.12 11.63
CA TYR A 100 9.35 -1.78 12.23
C TYR A 100 10.06 -3.06 12.65
N PHE A 101 11.34 -3.18 12.27
CA PHE A 101 12.17 -4.33 12.63
C PHE A 101 13.53 -3.84 13.11
N SER A 102 14.01 -4.37 14.23
CA SER A 102 15.40 -4.27 14.67
C SER A 102 16.01 -5.66 14.58
N ALA A 103 17.09 -5.79 13.82
CA ALA A 103 17.76 -7.06 13.60
C ALA A 103 19.28 -6.91 13.72
N ILE A 104 19.93 -7.96 14.21
CA ILE A 104 21.37 -8.01 14.43
C ILE A 104 21.93 -9.10 13.54
N ASN A 105 23.01 -8.79 12.82
CA ASN A 105 23.83 -9.78 12.16
C ASN A 105 24.80 -10.35 13.21
N LYS A 106 24.60 -11.58 13.66
CA LYS A 106 25.58 -12.23 14.53
C LYS A 106 26.69 -12.79 13.63
N PRO A 107 27.94 -12.31 13.74
CA PRO A 107 29.07 -12.89 13.01
C PRO A 107 29.35 -14.32 13.46
#